data_AF-A0A8B6CIG0-F1
#
_entry.id   AF-A0A8B6CIG0-F1
#
_cell.length_a   1.000
_cell.length_b   1.000
_cell.length_c   1.000
_cell.angle_alpha   90.00
_cell.angle_beta   90.00
_cell.angle_gamma   90.00
#
_symmetry.space_group_name_H-M   'P 1'
#
loop_
_entity.id
_entity.type
_entity.pdbx_description
1 polymer ?
#
loop_
_entity_poly.entity_id
_entity_poly.type
_entity_poly.pdbx_seq_one_letter_code
_entity_poly.pdbx_strand_id
1 'polypeptide(L)'
;MDAIRAKAKFDSLKSEYNMKFEVKDEQIEVALTVINGRNVLGLLPTGYGKTLCIVLPTILSDESMITLVVSPLTCLIDDQISSLRGFNFTCTKIGSDMDKDDILGT
;
A
#
# COMPACT_ATOMS: atom_id res chain seq x y z
N MET A 1 10.24 -14.63 3.90
CA MET A 1 10.44 -13.66 5.01
C MET A 1 9.47 -14.00 6.15
N ASP A 2 9.90 -13.89 7.42
CA ASP A 2 9.04 -14.06 8.60
C ASP A 2 8.59 -12.71 9.20
N ALA A 3 7.70 -12.72 10.18
CA ALA A 3 7.11 -11.52 10.78
C ALA A 3 8.14 -10.62 11.50
N ILE A 4 9.17 -11.21 12.13
CA ILE A 4 10.19 -10.45 12.85
C ILE A 4 11.04 -9.68 11.83
N ARG A 5 11.49 -10.36 10.77
CA ARG A 5 12.24 -9.76 9.67
C ARG A 5 11.43 -8.70 8.93
N ALA A 6 10.13 -8.96 8.72
CA ALA A 6 9.23 -8.01 8.07
C ALA A 6 9.11 -6.70 8.87
N LYS A 7 8.92 -6.78 10.19
CA LYS A 7 8.88 -5.59 11.06
C LYS A 7 10.21 -4.84 11.05
N ALA A 8 11.33 -5.54 11.22
CA ALA A 8 12.65 -4.92 11.17
C ALA A 8 12.93 -4.23 9.82
N LYS A 9 12.50 -4.85 8.70
CA LYS A 9 12.59 -4.25 7.36
C LYS A 9 11.73 -2.99 7.28
N PHE A 10 10.47 -3.04 7.73
CA PHE A 10 9.60 -1.86 7.78
C PHE A 10 10.24 -0.73 8.60
N ASP A 11 10.76 -1.03 9.78
CA ASP A 11 11.41 -0.03 10.65
C ASP A 11 12.63 0.63 10.01
N SER A 12 13.38 -0.12 9.20
CA SER A 12 14.51 0.44 8.45
C SER A 12 14.11 1.36 7.31
N LEU A 13 12.88 1.20 6.77
CA LEU A 13 12.37 1.94 5.61
C LEU A 13 11.36 3.03 5.98
N LYS A 14 10.82 3.04 7.21
CA LYS A 14 9.71 3.96 7.56
C LYS A 14 10.05 5.45 7.38
N SER A 15 11.31 5.83 7.58
CA SER A 15 11.78 7.21 7.34
C SER A 15 11.77 7.59 5.86
N GLU A 16 12.12 6.66 4.95
CA GLU A 16 12.10 6.86 3.50
C GLU A 16 10.67 7.15 3.00
N TYR A 17 9.68 6.49 3.60
CA TYR A 17 8.26 6.67 3.30
C TYR A 17 7.57 7.75 4.16
N ASN A 18 8.32 8.59 4.90
CA ASN A 18 7.77 9.62 5.79
C ASN A 18 6.73 9.07 6.81
N MET A 19 6.87 7.80 7.20
CA MET A 19 6.00 7.14 8.15
C MET A 19 6.57 7.26 9.57
N LYS A 20 5.70 7.65 10.52
CA LYS A 20 6.05 7.85 11.94
C LYS A 20 5.30 6.92 12.88
N PHE A 21 4.62 5.92 12.34
CA PHE A 21 3.82 4.96 13.09
C PHE A 21 4.45 3.56 13.02
N GLU A 22 4.03 2.72 13.95
CA GLU A 22 4.40 1.31 14.00
C GLU A 22 3.37 0.45 13.25
N VAL A 23 3.86 -0.63 12.63
CA VAL A 23 3.01 -1.63 11.98
C VAL A 23 2.44 -2.60 13.02
N LYS A 24 1.18 -2.99 12.83
CA LYS A 24 0.50 -3.99 13.66
C LYS A 24 0.73 -5.39 13.09
N ASP A 25 0.58 -6.40 13.95
CA ASP A 25 0.86 -7.80 13.63
C ASP A 25 -0.03 -8.29 12.48
N GLU A 26 -1.30 -7.94 12.52
CA GLU A 26 -2.30 -8.31 11.52
C GLU A 26 -2.01 -7.66 10.16
N GLN A 27 -1.39 -6.48 10.14
CA GLN A 27 -0.97 -5.82 8.89
C GLN A 27 0.22 -6.57 8.26
N ILE A 28 1.17 -7.00 9.09
CA ILE A 28 2.31 -7.81 8.67
C ILE A 28 1.86 -9.18 8.18
N GLU A 29 0.90 -9.81 8.86
CA GLU A 29 0.33 -11.09 8.45
C GLU A 29 -0.36 -11.00 7.08
N VAL A 30 -1.16 -9.95 6.86
CA VAL A 30 -1.78 -9.67 5.56
C VAL A 30 -0.69 -9.49 4.50
N ALA A 31 0.32 -8.67 4.76
CA ALA A 31 1.38 -8.40 3.79
C ALA A 31 2.19 -9.64 3.42
N LEU A 32 2.60 -10.43 4.42
CA LEU A 32 3.32 -11.68 4.18
C LEU A 32 2.45 -12.71 3.45
N THR A 33 1.14 -12.75 3.71
CA THR A 33 0.23 -13.65 2.99
C THR A 33 0.18 -13.29 1.51
N VAL A 34 0.08 -12.00 1.18
CA VAL A 34 0.06 -11.50 -0.20
C VAL A 34 1.41 -11.73 -0.89
N ILE A 35 2.54 -11.42 -0.24
CA ILE A 35 3.89 -11.63 -0.79
C ILE A 35 4.13 -13.11 -1.12
N ASN A 36 3.57 -14.03 -0.34
CA ASN A 36 3.65 -15.47 -0.60
C ASN A 36 2.65 -15.95 -1.68
N GLY A 37 2.02 -15.05 -2.44
CA GLY A 37 1.10 -15.38 -3.52
C GLY A 37 -0.23 -15.96 -3.06
N ARG A 38 -0.64 -15.72 -1.81
CA ARG A 38 -1.88 -16.24 -1.23
C ARG A 38 -2.95 -15.16 -1.11
N ASN A 39 -4.20 -15.57 -1.28
CA ASN A 39 -5.37 -14.69 -1.12
C ASN A 39 -5.66 -14.44 0.37
N VAL A 40 -6.12 -13.24 0.70
CA VAL A 40 -6.48 -12.84 2.07
C VAL A 40 -7.72 -11.96 2.08
N LEU A 41 -8.61 -12.19 3.06
CA LEU A 41 -9.77 -11.33 3.34
C LEU A 41 -9.54 -10.55 4.64
N GLY A 42 -9.22 -9.26 4.51
CA GLY A 42 -8.92 -8.39 5.65
C GLY A 42 -10.17 -7.81 6.33
N LEU A 43 -10.67 -8.47 7.36
CA LEU A 43 -11.78 -7.97 8.20
C LEU A 43 -11.27 -7.02 9.28
N LEU A 44 -10.94 -5.79 8.87
CA LEU A 44 -10.39 -4.77 9.76
C LEU A 44 -11.46 -3.71 10.12
N PRO A 45 -11.46 -3.11 11.32
CA PRO A 45 -12.34 -1.99 11.63
C PRO A 45 -11.89 -0.70 10.91
N THR A 46 -12.78 0.30 10.84
CA THR A 46 -12.44 1.64 10.34
C THR A 46 -11.33 2.25 11.21
N GLY A 47 -10.40 2.99 10.59
CA GLY A 47 -9.26 3.60 11.29
C GLY A 47 -8.13 2.62 11.64
N TYR A 48 -8.28 1.32 11.37
CA TYR A 48 -7.24 0.34 11.68
C TYR A 48 -6.00 0.42 10.76
N GLY A 49 -6.10 1.17 9.66
CA GLY A 49 -5.03 1.31 8.66
C GLY A 49 -5.15 0.31 7.51
N LYS A 50 -6.36 0.10 6.98
CA LYS A 50 -6.59 -0.77 5.80
C LYS A 50 -5.74 -0.37 4.60
N THR A 51 -5.60 0.94 4.36
CA THR A 51 -4.77 1.46 3.27
C THR A 51 -3.31 1.02 3.40
N LEU A 52 -2.78 0.97 4.62
CA LEU A 52 -1.43 0.46 4.86
C LEU A 52 -1.31 -1.01 4.48
N CYS A 53 -2.30 -1.85 4.85
CA CYS A 53 -2.28 -3.28 4.49
C CYS A 53 -2.21 -3.52 2.98
N ILE A 54 -2.72 -2.58 2.17
CA ILE A 54 -2.72 -2.67 0.71
C ILE A 54 -1.32 -2.40 0.14
N VAL A 55 -0.60 -1.42 0.68
CA VAL A 55 0.72 -1.01 0.15
C VAL A 55 1.91 -1.63 0.87
N LEU A 56 1.71 -2.14 2.08
CA LEU A 56 2.76 -2.80 2.87
C LEU A 56 3.42 -3.99 2.15
N PRO A 57 2.72 -4.82 1.34
CA PRO A 57 3.36 -5.81 0.48
C PRO A 57 4.45 -5.21 -0.42
N THR A 58 4.21 -4.04 -1.02
CA THR A 58 5.17 -3.36 -1.91
C THR A 58 6.43 -2.90 -1.17
N ILE A 59 6.29 -2.41 0.07
CA ILE A 59 7.44 -2.00 0.90
C ILE A 59 8.27 -3.22 1.32
N LEU A 60 7.58 -4.31 1.67
CA LEU A 60 8.21 -5.47 2.30
C LEU A 60 8.77 -6.47 1.29
N SER A 61 8.27 -6.51 0.06
CA SER A 61 8.80 -7.38 -0.99
C SER A 61 10.28 -7.10 -1.25
N ASP A 62 11.07 -8.15 -1.51
CA ASP A 62 12.46 -8.02 -1.98
C ASP A 62 12.51 -7.77 -3.50
N GLU A 63 11.44 -8.10 -4.20
CA GLU A 63 11.26 -7.83 -5.64
C GLU A 63 10.43 -6.56 -5.86
N SER A 64 10.66 -5.89 -6.99
CA SER A 64 9.84 -4.76 -7.41
C SER A 64 8.39 -5.22 -7.62
N MET A 65 7.47 -4.65 -6.85
CA MET A 65 6.06 -5.05 -6.84
C MET A 65 5.17 -3.85 -7.14
N ILE A 66 4.18 -4.06 -8.01
CA ILE A 66 3.12 -3.08 -8.28
C ILE A 66 1.84 -3.52 -7.56
N THR A 67 1.22 -2.61 -6.82
CA THR A 67 -0.06 -2.85 -6.16
C THR A 67 -1.19 -2.21 -6.96
N LEU A 68 -2.12 -3.03 -7.45
CA LEU A 68 -3.36 -2.57 -8.09
C LEU A 68 -4.48 -2.50 -7.06
N VAL A 69 -5.09 -1.32 -6.91
CA VAL A 69 -6.21 -1.09 -6.00
C VAL A 69 -7.46 -0.78 -6.81
N VAL A 70 -8.51 -1.56 -6.60
CA VAL A 70 -9.83 -1.30 -7.19
C VAL A 70 -10.72 -0.65 -6.14
N SER A 71 -11.24 0.53 -6.44
CA SER A 71 -12.09 1.31 -5.56
C SER A 71 -13.34 1.79 -6.31
N PRO A 72 -14.52 1.81 -5.67
CA PRO A 72 -15.78 2.11 -6.35
C PRO A 72 -16.01 3.61 -6.59
N LEU A 73 -15.30 4.50 -5.90
CA LEU A 73 -15.56 5.94 -5.92
C LEU A 73 -14.29 6.72 -6.25
N THR A 74 -14.35 7.58 -7.27
CA THR A 74 -13.22 8.43 -7.69
C THR A 74 -12.72 9.32 -6.55
N CYS A 75 -13.62 9.91 -5.76
CA CYS A 75 -13.22 10.72 -4.61
C CYS A 75 -12.39 9.94 -3.58
N LEU A 76 -12.72 8.67 -3.33
CA LEU A 76 -11.95 7.82 -2.42
C LEU A 76 -10.58 7.48 -3.01
N ILE A 77 -10.49 7.32 -4.33
CA ILE A 77 -9.21 7.10 -5.02
C ILE A 77 -8.32 8.33 -4.89
N ASP A 78 -8.88 9.53 -5.11
CA ASP A 78 -8.14 10.79 -5.01
C ASP A 78 -7.60 11.03 -3.60
N ASP A 79 -8.41 10.76 -2.57
CA ASP A 79 -7.99 10.83 -1.16
C ASP A 79 -6.84 9.85 -0.85
N GLN A 80 -6.93 8.62 -1.38
CA GLN A 80 -5.89 7.60 -1.19
C GLN A 80 -4.59 7.99 -1.89
N ILE A 81 -4.65 8.47 -3.14
CA ILE A 81 -3.47 8.90 -3.90
C ILE A 81 -2.80 10.09 -3.22
N SER A 82 -3.57 11.08 -2.79
CA SER A 82 -3.06 12.24 -2.06
C SER A 82 -2.32 11.81 -0.79
N SER A 83 -2.93 10.92 0.01
CA SER A 83 -2.30 10.39 1.22
C SER A 83 -1.03 9.59 0.93
N LEU A 84 -1.04 8.72 -0.09
CA LEU A 84 0.10 7.86 -0.42
C LEU A 84 1.28 8.66 -0.99
N ARG A 85 1.01 9.69 -1.79
CA ARG A 85 2.06 10.62 -2.26
C ARG A 85 2.71 11.37 -1.10
N GLY A 86 1.96 11.68 -0.04
CA GLY A 86 2.50 12.21 1.22
C GLY A 86 3.44 11.25 1.98
N PHE A 87 3.37 9.95 1.66
CA PHE A 87 4.26 8.90 2.13
C PHE A 87 5.31 8.49 1.07
N ASN A 88 5.62 9.35 0.11
CA ASN A 88 6.60 9.12 -0.96
C ASN A 88 6.31 7.94 -1.91
N PHE A 89 5.06 7.48 -1.99
CA PHE A 89 4.69 6.51 -3.02
C PHE A 89 4.48 7.17 -4.38
N THR A 90 4.99 6.52 -5.43
CA THR A 90 4.55 6.78 -6.80
C THR A 90 3.20 6.10 -7.04
N CYS A 91 2.16 6.90 -7.25
CA CYS A 91 0.81 6.40 -7.51
C CYS A 91 0.14 7.18 -8.65
N THR A 92 -0.61 6.45 -9.47
CA THR A 92 -1.53 6.99 -10.47
C THR A 92 -2.90 6.33 -10.34
N LYS A 93 -3.95 6.98 -10.85
CA LYS A 93 -5.27 6.37 -11.01
C LYS A 93 -5.53 6.11 -12.48
N ILE A 94 -6.48 5.22 -12.75
CA ILE A 94 -7.06 5.04 -14.08
C ILE A 94 -8.57 5.15 -13.87
N GLY A 95 -9.17 6.19 -14.44
CA GLY A 95 -10.59 6.51 -14.27
C GLY A 95 -11.20 7.01 -15.57
N SER A 96 -12.54 7.05 -15.60
CA SER A 96 -13.28 7.59 -16.75
C SER A 96 -13.10 9.11 -16.94
N ASP A 97 -12.54 9.77 -15.95
CA ASP A 97 -12.26 11.20 -15.88
C ASP A 97 -10.84 11.58 -16.34
N MET A 98 -10.09 10.64 -16.95
CA MET A 98 -8.70 10.85 -17.39
C MET A 98 -8.56 10.67 -18.90
N ASP A 99 -7.72 11.50 -19.51
CA ASP A 99 -7.28 11.33 -20.88
C ASP A 99 -6.03 10.44 -20.95
N LYS A 100 -5.69 9.97 -22.16
CA LYS A 100 -4.53 9.07 -22.37
C LYS A 100 -3.22 9.67 -21.89
N ASP A 101 -3.04 10.97 -22.08
CA ASP A 101 -1.82 11.68 -21.72
C ASP A 101 -1.66 11.74 -20.19
N ASP A 102 -2.78 11.91 -19.46
CA ASP A 102 -2.79 11.87 -17.98
C ASP A 102 -2.37 10.51 -17.42
N ILE A 103 -2.75 9.42 -18.11
CA ILE A 103 -2.42 8.04 -17.71
C ILE A 103 -0.94 7.75 -17.95
N LEU A 104 -0.39 8.22 -19.07
CA LEU A 104 1.00 7.97 -19.46
C LEU A 104 2.00 8.90 -18.74
N GLY A 105 1.51 9.99 -18.14
CA GLY A 105 2.35 10.98 -17.46
C GLY A 105 3.32 11.67 -18.43
N THR A 106 2.91 11.82 -19.70
CA THR A 106 3.68 12.39 -20.82
C THR A 106 3.07 13.69 -21.30
#